data_AF-A0A0P0NJ40-F1
#
_entry.id   AF-A0A0P0NJ40-F1
#
_cell.length_a   1.000
_cell.length_b   1.000
_cell.length_c   1.000
_cell.angle_alpha   90.00
_cell.angle_beta   90.00
_cell.angle_gamma   90.00
#
_symmetry.space_group_name_H-M   'P 1'
#
loop_
_entity.id
_entity.type
_entity.pdbx_description
1 polymer ?
#
loop_
_entity_poly.entity_id
_entity_poly.type
_entity_poly.pdbx_seq_one_letter_code
_entity_poly.pdbx_strand_id
1 'polypeptide(L)'
;MKNKTIVSESFSNSNKHYFLDFKVADNHTNYIQITRSDQMQDGSYTRNQVIVFEEDFYFLIQAFSSLFQSAAHHDQQNVTIKDLFHEKKRGQANGIKSWDPELRPRDKLFNNGVSVMDDAELLAILIHSGTPSESAVDLSSRILESIDDQISKLAELSHRDLCCFNGMGLAKSCSIMAAMELGKRAFAK
;
A
#
# COMPACT_ATOMS: atom_id res chain seq x y z
N MET A 1 15.66 8.32 -31.61
CA MET A 1 14.88 9.01 -30.56
C MET A 1 15.79 9.20 -29.36
N LYS A 2 16.01 10.44 -28.91
CA LYS A 2 16.84 10.71 -27.72
C LYS A 2 15.91 10.85 -26.53
N ASN A 3 15.54 9.74 -25.91
CA ASN A 3 14.77 9.74 -24.67
C ASN A 3 15.61 10.46 -23.60
N LYS A 4 15.03 11.46 -22.95
CA LYS A 4 15.74 12.27 -21.95
C LYS A 4 15.70 11.54 -20.61
N THR A 5 16.87 11.17 -20.09
CA THR A 5 17.01 10.70 -18.72
C THR A 5 16.91 11.87 -17.76
N ILE A 6 16.00 11.76 -16.78
CA ILE A 6 15.84 12.73 -15.70
C ILE A 6 16.79 12.36 -14.56
N VAL A 7 16.73 11.12 -14.11
CA VAL A 7 17.52 10.58 -12.99
C VAL A 7 18.01 9.19 -13.37
N SER A 8 19.21 8.82 -12.94
CA SER A 8 19.79 7.50 -13.18
C SER A 8 20.58 7.08 -11.95
N GLU A 9 20.38 5.83 -11.54
CA GLU A 9 21.20 5.14 -10.55
C GLU A 9 21.81 3.89 -11.19
N SER A 10 23.02 3.52 -10.78
CA SER A 10 23.68 2.33 -11.33
C SER A 10 24.49 1.58 -10.29
N PHE A 11 24.54 0.26 -10.45
CA PHE A 11 25.38 -0.62 -9.65
C PHE A 11 25.89 -1.76 -10.52
N SER A 12 26.98 -2.38 -10.11
CA SER A 12 27.58 -3.47 -10.88
C SER A 12 28.12 -4.56 -9.98
N ASN A 13 28.12 -5.78 -10.52
CA ASN A 13 28.78 -6.92 -9.91
C ASN A 13 29.45 -7.76 -11.00
N SER A 14 30.78 -7.82 -10.96
CA SER A 14 31.59 -8.55 -11.94
C SER A 14 31.30 -8.08 -13.37
N ASN A 15 30.89 -8.98 -14.27
CA ASN A 15 30.56 -8.66 -15.66
C ASN A 15 29.11 -8.18 -15.86
N LYS A 16 28.38 -7.85 -14.79
CA LYS A 16 26.98 -7.43 -14.83
C LYS A 16 26.84 -5.98 -14.37
N HIS A 17 26.25 -5.15 -15.21
CA HIS A 17 25.95 -3.75 -14.90
C HIS A 17 24.45 -3.53 -14.89
N TYR A 18 23.95 -2.84 -13.87
CA TYR A 18 22.54 -2.54 -13.69
C TYR A 18 22.34 -1.02 -13.70
N PHE A 19 21.28 -0.59 -14.37
CA PHE A 19 20.87 0.81 -14.47
C PHE A 19 19.39 0.91 -14.09
N LEU A 20 19.06 1.86 -13.22
CA LEU A 20 17.70 2.24 -12.86
C LEU A 20 17.51 3.69 -13.30
N ASP A 21 16.80 3.88 -14.40
CA ASP A 21 16.62 5.19 -15.01
C ASP A 21 15.17 5.66 -14.86
N PHE A 22 14.98 6.93 -14.51
CA PHE A 22 13.71 7.65 -14.65
C PHE A 22 13.80 8.59 -15.85
N LYS A 23 12.91 8.41 -16.82
CA LYS A 23 13.04 8.99 -18.18
C LYS A 23 11.71 9.54 -18.67
N VAL A 24 11.79 10.43 -19.65
CA VAL A 24 10.63 10.98 -20.38
C VAL A 24 10.59 10.38 -21.78
N ALA A 25 9.41 9.90 -22.19
CA ALA A 25 9.16 9.44 -23.55
C ALA A 25 8.80 10.60 -24.49
N ASP A 26 8.79 10.37 -25.80
CA ASP A 26 8.51 11.43 -26.79
C ASP A 26 7.10 12.03 -26.64
N ASN A 27 6.16 11.27 -26.05
CA ASN A 27 4.81 11.73 -25.72
C ASN A 27 4.70 12.48 -24.38
N HIS A 28 5.83 12.83 -23.75
CA HIS A 28 5.93 13.46 -22.44
C HIS A 28 5.49 12.61 -21.24
N THR A 29 5.19 11.32 -21.44
CA THR A 29 4.90 10.38 -20.34
C THR A 29 6.20 9.98 -19.64
N ASN A 30 6.18 9.94 -18.32
CA ASN A 30 7.32 9.46 -17.55
C ASN A 30 7.34 7.93 -17.45
N TYR A 31 8.53 7.35 -17.34
CA TYR A 31 8.69 5.91 -17.14
C TYR A 31 9.97 5.59 -16.38
N ILE A 32 9.97 4.42 -15.74
CA ILE A 32 11.15 3.81 -15.16
C ILE A 32 11.66 2.74 -16.11
N GLN A 33 12.97 2.69 -16.30
CA GLN A 33 13.66 1.67 -17.06
C GLN A 33 14.71 0.99 -16.19
N ILE A 34 14.57 -0.32 -15.98
CA ILE A 34 15.58 -1.15 -15.31
C ILE A 34 16.33 -1.92 -16.38
N THR A 35 17.62 -1.66 -16.54
CA THR A 35 18.47 -2.31 -17.54
C THR A 35 19.54 -3.16 -16.87
N ARG A 36 19.67 -4.42 -17.27
CA ARG A 36 20.83 -5.26 -16.98
C ARG A 36 21.66 -5.43 -18.25
N SER A 37 22.94 -5.11 -18.17
CA SER A 37 23.93 -5.25 -19.24
C SER A 37 25.00 -6.26 -18.81
N ASP A 38 25.02 -7.43 -19.44
CA ASP A 38 26.01 -8.48 -19.22
C ASP A 38 27.13 -8.37 -20.26
N GLN A 39 28.38 -8.25 -19.82
CA GLN A 39 29.56 -8.26 -20.71
C GLN A 39 29.95 -9.70 -21.06
N MET A 40 30.08 -9.96 -22.36
CA MET A 40 30.51 -11.22 -22.94
C MET A 40 32.03 -11.34 -23.01
N GLN A 41 32.53 -12.57 -23.20
CA GLN A 41 33.98 -12.85 -23.32
C GLN A 41 34.61 -12.24 -24.57
N ASP A 42 33.83 -12.03 -25.62
CA ASP A 42 34.26 -11.35 -26.86
C ASP A 42 34.26 -9.81 -26.73
N GLY A 43 33.97 -9.28 -25.54
CA GLY A 43 33.87 -7.85 -25.26
C GLY A 43 32.54 -7.20 -25.66
N SER A 44 31.61 -7.95 -26.26
CA SER A 44 30.27 -7.49 -26.57
C SER A 44 29.38 -7.44 -25.31
N TYR A 45 28.17 -6.86 -25.42
CA TYR A 45 27.23 -6.75 -24.31
C TYR A 45 25.85 -7.27 -24.71
N THR A 46 25.22 -8.03 -23.80
CA THR A 46 23.78 -8.34 -23.88
C THR A 46 23.02 -7.46 -22.91
N ARG A 47 21.94 -6.82 -23.39
CA ARG A 47 21.11 -5.95 -22.55
C ARG A 47 19.68 -6.48 -22.48
N ASN A 48 19.21 -6.64 -21.24
CA ASN A 48 17.81 -6.90 -20.93
C ASN A 48 17.26 -5.68 -20.22
N GLN A 49 16.09 -5.21 -20.65
CA GLN A 49 15.45 -4.04 -20.06
C GLN A 49 13.98 -4.31 -19.76
N VAL A 50 13.53 -3.78 -18.64
CA VAL A 50 12.13 -3.72 -18.24
C VAL A 50 11.74 -2.25 -18.16
N ILE A 51 10.62 -1.90 -18.78
CA ILE A 51 10.08 -0.54 -18.80
C ILE A 51 8.71 -0.57 -18.13
N VAL A 52 8.47 0.40 -17.25
CA VAL A 52 7.18 0.61 -16.60
C VAL A 52 6.81 2.08 -16.74
N PHE A 53 5.62 2.38 -17.25
CA PHE A 53 5.13 3.75 -17.40
C PHE A 53 4.50 4.27 -16.12
N GLU A 54 4.39 5.61 -16.00
CA GLU A 54 3.93 6.26 -14.77
C GLU A 54 2.52 5.84 -14.31
N GLU A 55 1.64 5.46 -15.25
CA GLU A 55 0.31 4.91 -14.96
C GLU A 55 0.35 3.60 -14.15
N ASP A 56 1.44 2.84 -14.27
CA ASP A 56 1.63 1.54 -13.61
C ASP A 56 2.55 1.60 -12.38
N PHE A 57 3.08 2.78 -12.03
CA PHE A 57 4.01 2.91 -10.90
C PHE A 57 3.42 2.42 -9.58
N TYR A 58 2.13 2.65 -9.38
CA TYR A 58 1.44 2.17 -8.19
C TYR A 58 1.54 0.64 -8.06
N PHE A 59 1.29 -0.12 -9.13
CA PHE A 59 1.39 -1.58 -9.12
C PHE A 59 2.84 -2.06 -8.92
N LEU A 60 3.79 -1.37 -9.54
CA LEU A 60 5.21 -1.68 -9.41
C LEU A 60 5.70 -1.50 -7.96
N ILE A 61 5.34 -0.40 -7.32
CA ILE A 61 5.69 -0.11 -5.92
C ILE A 61 5.11 -1.18 -5.00
N GLN A 62 3.85 -1.56 -5.19
CA GLN A 62 3.22 -2.64 -4.42
C GLN A 62 3.95 -3.97 -4.58
N ALA A 63 4.32 -4.33 -5.81
CA ALA A 63 5.04 -5.56 -6.09
C ALA A 63 6.42 -5.58 -5.43
N PHE A 64 7.18 -4.47 -5.48
CA PHE A 64 8.48 -4.38 -4.82
C PHE A 64 8.36 -4.44 -3.29
N SER A 65 7.45 -3.67 -2.70
CA SER A 65 7.24 -3.69 -1.24
C SER A 65 6.92 -5.11 -0.76
N SER A 66 6.02 -5.79 -1.46
CA SER A 66 5.65 -7.17 -1.14
C SER A 66 6.83 -8.15 -1.31
N LEU A 67 7.58 -8.03 -2.40
CA LEU A 67 8.75 -8.87 -2.67
C LEU A 67 9.82 -8.70 -1.58
N PHE A 68 10.14 -7.45 -1.22
CA PHE A 68 11.17 -7.19 -0.22
C PHE A 68 10.74 -7.59 1.18
N GLN A 69 9.46 -7.42 1.53
CA GLN A 69 8.91 -7.94 2.78
C GLN A 69 9.04 -9.47 2.84
N SER A 70 8.65 -10.18 1.77
CA SER A 70 8.81 -11.64 1.69
C SER A 70 10.28 -12.07 1.80
N ALA A 71 11.19 -11.38 1.10
CA ALA A 71 12.62 -11.69 1.13
C ALA A 71 13.25 -11.43 2.51
N ALA A 72 12.81 -10.40 3.24
CA ALA A 72 13.28 -10.08 4.59
C ALA A 72 12.87 -11.11 5.65
N HIS A 73 11.78 -11.84 5.41
CA HIS A 73 11.23 -12.86 6.33
C HIS A 73 11.49 -14.31 5.87
N HIS A 74 12.41 -14.53 4.92
CA HIS A 74 12.65 -15.81 4.23
C HIS A 74 13.13 -16.97 5.15
N ASP A 75 13.60 -16.70 6.38
CA ASP A 75 13.96 -17.76 7.35
C ASP A 75 12.74 -18.34 8.11
N GLN A 76 11.54 -17.80 7.90
CA GLN A 76 10.30 -18.39 8.38
C GLN A 76 9.41 -18.67 7.16
N GLN A 77 9.33 -19.96 6.81
CA GLN A 77 8.48 -20.58 5.78
C GLN A 77 7.47 -19.63 5.14
N ASN A 78 7.64 -19.25 3.86
CA ASN A 78 6.57 -18.50 3.17
C ASN A 78 6.52 -18.70 1.64
N VAL A 79 5.43 -19.35 1.23
CA VAL A 79 4.38 -18.85 0.31
C VAL A 79 4.78 -17.65 -0.57
N THR A 80 4.87 -17.85 -1.90
CA THR A 80 5.08 -16.77 -2.88
C THR A 80 3.83 -15.90 -3.05
N ILE A 81 3.91 -14.72 -3.71
CA ILE A 81 2.72 -13.91 -4.05
C ILE A 81 1.70 -14.69 -4.90
N LYS A 82 2.16 -15.59 -5.79
CA LYS A 82 1.28 -16.52 -6.51
C LYS A 82 0.60 -17.51 -5.57
N ASP A 83 1.32 -18.00 -4.56
CA ASP A 83 0.76 -18.89 -3.54
C ASP A 83 -0.20 -18.13 -2.61
N LEU A 84 0.06 -16.87 -2.26
CA LEU A 84 -0.87 -15.98 -1.55
C LEU A 84 -2.13 -15.71 -2.38
N PHE A 85 -2.02 -15.57 -3.71
CA PHE A 85 -3.17 -15.43 -4.61
C PHE A 85 -3.94 -16.76 -4.79
N HIS A 86 -3.25 -17.91 -4.77
CA HIS A 86 -3.87 -19.24 -4.87
C HIS A 86 -4.49 -19.71 -3.53
N GLU A 87 -3.89 -19.38 -2.39
CA GLU A 87 -4.41 -19.64 -1.04
C GLU A 87 -5.53 -18.66 -0.67
N LYS A 88 -5.48 -17.37 -1.06
CA LYS A 88 -6.63 -16.43 -0.91
C LYS A 88 -7.86 -16.84 -1.72
N LYS A 89 -7.72 -17.74 -2.69
CA LYS A 89 -8.88 -18.31 -3.41
C LYS A 89 -9.53 -19.50 -2.68
N ARG A 90 -8.92 -20.03 -1.61
CA ARG A 90 -9.40 -21.25 -0.93
C ARG A 90 -9.68 -21.14 0.57
N GLY A 91 -9.36 -20.03 1.23
CA GLY A 91 -9.88 -19.72 2.57
C GLY A 91 -10.67 -18.41 2.54
N GLN A 92 -12.00 -18.49 2.53
CA GLN A 92 -12.94 -17.36 2.54
C GLN A 92 -12.58 -16.30 3.62
N ALA A 93 -12.83 -15.00 3.44
CA ALA A 93 -14.14 -14.50 3.02
C ALA A 93 -14.17 -13.04 2.48
N ASN A 94 -14.91 -12.85 1.38
CA ASN A 94 -15.95 -11.85 1.11
C ASN A 94 -16.11 -10.60 2.04
N GLY A 95 -15.06 -9.91 2.45
CA GLY A 95 -15.15 -8.65 3.21
C GLY A 95 -15.99 -8.74 4.49
N ILE A 96 -16.15 -7.61 5.18
CA ILE A 96 -16.92 -7.54 6.45
C ILE A 96 -18.34 -8.11 6.30
N LYS A 97 -18.94 -8.04 5.11
CA LYS A 97 -20.28 -8.57 4.82
C LYS A 97 -20.42 -10.08 5.04
N SER A 98 -19.31 -10.81 5.10
CA SER A 98 -19.30 -12.26 5.27
C SER A 98 -19.04 -12.72 6.70
N TRP A 99 -18.73 -11.80 7.61
CA TRP A 99 -18.61 -12.10 9.03
C TRP A 99 -19.98 -12.44 9.62
N ASP A 100 -20.00 -13.04 10.80
CA ASP A 100 -21.21 -13.12 11.62
C ASP A 100 -21.79 -11.69 11.78
N PRO A 101 -23.10 -11.47 11.52
CA PRO A 101 -23.73 -10.17 11.74
C PRO A 101 -23.37 -9.51 13.07
N GLU A 102 -23.23 -10.26 14.17
CA GLU A 102 -22.90 -9.69 15.47
C GLU A 102 -21.48 -9.10 15.55
N LEU A 103 -20.59 -9.52 14.66
CA LEU A 103 -19.20 -9.06 14.59
C LEU A 103 -18.98 -7.95 13.55
N ARG A 104 -19.98 -7.65 12.71
CA ARG A 104 -19.86 -6.59 11.70
C ARG A 104 -19.94 -5.23 12.38
N PRO A 105 -18.99 -4.30 12.18
CA PRO A 105 -18.94 -3.05 12.95
C PRO A 105 -20.25 -2.25 12.99
N ARG A 106 -20.97 -2.16 11.86
CA ARG A 106 -22.25 -1.43 11.79
C ARG A 106 -23.38 -2.14 12.53
N ASP A 107 -23.46 -3.44 12.39
CA ASP A 107 -24.49 -4.26 13.02
C ASP A 107 -24.23 -4.36 14.53
N LYS A 108 -22.96 -4.54 14.94
CA LYS A 108 -22.49 -4.46 16.33
C LYS A 108 -22.82 -3.11 16.96
N LEU A 109 -22.51 -1.99 16.28
CA LEU A 109 -22.84 -0.65 16.76
C LEU A 109 -24.35 -0.43 16.89
N PHE A 110 -25.15 -0.95 15.96
CA PHE A 110 -26.61 -0.85 16.01
C PHE A 110 -27.21 -1.65 17.18
N ASN A 111 -26.75 -2.88 17.41
CA ASN A 111 -27.30 -3.78 18.41
C ASN A 111 -26.81 -3.49 19.83
N ASN A 112 -25.52 -3.16 19.98
CA ASN A 112 -24.85 -3.10 21.28
C ASN A 112 -24.43 -1.67 21.67
N GLY A 113 -24.55 -0.70 20.75
CA GLY A 113 -24.18 0.69 20.98
C GLY A 113 -22.68 0.96 20.83
N VAL A 114 -22.33 2.24 20.88
CA VAL A 114 -20.96 2.72 20.64
C VAL A 114 -19.96 2.31 21.74
N SER A 115 -20.44 2.08 22.96
CA SER A 115 -19.58 1.83 24.14
C SER A 115 -18.82 0.50 24.11
N VAL A 116 -19.23 -0.45 23.26
CA VAL A 116 -18.58 -1.77 23.12
C VAL A 116 -17.66 -1.86 21.90
N MET A 117 -17.54 -0.76 21.16
CA MET A 117 -16.75 -0.69 19.94
C MET A 117 -15.30 -0.39 20.31
N ASP A 118 -14.37 -1.04 19.62
CA ASP A 118 -12.98 -0.62 19.65
C ASP A 118 -12.72 0.52 18.64
N ASP A 119 -11.57 1.18 18.79
CA ASP A 119 -11.20 2.33 17.95
C ASP A 119 -11.06 1.92 16.47
N ALA A 120 -10.60 0.70 16.18
CA ALA A 120 -10.44 0.21 14.82
C ALA A 120 -11.80 0.01 14.13
N GLU A 121 -12.78 -0.53 14.84
CA GLU A 121 -14.15 -0.70 14.35
C GLU A 121 -14.84 0.65 14.13
N LEU A 122 -14.65 1.61 15.03
CA LEU A 122 -15.17 2.98 14.86
C LEU A 122 -14.56 3.64 13.62
N LEU A 123 -13.25 3.52 13.46
CA LEU A 123 -12.55 4.06 12.30
C LEU A 123 -12.97 3.35 11.00
N ALA A 124 -13.21 2.03 11.06
CA ALA A 124 -13.66 1.23 9.92
C ALA A 124 -15.04 1.68 9.41
N ILE A 125 -15.92 2.10 10.32
CA ILE A 125 -17.23 2.67 9.96
C ILE A 125 -17.06 3.97 9.18
N LEU A 126 -16.16 4.86 9.64
CA LEU A 126 -15.87 6.15 8.98
C LEU A 126 -15.34 5.95 7.56
N ILE A 127 -14.35 5.07 7.38
CA ILE A 127 -13.72 4.85 6.08
C ILE A 127 -14.57 3.97 5.13
N HIS A 128 -15.66 3.38 5.63
CA HIS A 128 -16.71 2.65 4.91
C HIS A 128 -16.30 1.32 4.28
N SER A 129 -15.05 1.19 3.82
CA SER A 129 -14.55 0.05 3.06
C SER A 129 -13.03 -0.07 3.19
N GLY A 130 -12.53 -1.30 3.10
CA GLY A 130 -11.10 -1.60 3.05
C GLY A 130 -10.56 -1.54 1.61
N THR A 131 -9.66 -2.47 1.30
CA THR A 131 -9.14 -2.74 -0.04
C THR A 131 -9.59 -4.12 -0.53
N PRO A 132 -9.33 -4.50 -1.79
CA PRO A 132 -9.55 -5.89 -2.21
C PRO A 132 -8.74 -6.92 -1.40
N SER A 133 -7.66 -6.48 -0.75
CA SER A 133 -6.74 -7.36 -0.02
C SER A 133 -6.90 -7.32 1.51
N GLU A 134 -7.60 -6.33 2.07
CA GLU A 134 -7.63 -6.01 3.51
C GLU A 134 -9.02 -5.45 3.87
N SER A 135 -9.62 -5.87 4.98
CA SER A 135 -10.94 -5.35 5.38
C SER A 135 -10.84 -3.89 5.87
N ALA A 136 -11.98 -3.22 6.08
CA ALA A 136 -11.95 -1.87 6.66
C ALA A 136 -11.40 -1.88 8.09
N VAL A 137 -11.71 -2.93 8.87
CA VAL A 137 -11.22 -3.10 10.25
C VAL A 137 -9.71 -3.32 10.28
N ASP A 138 -9.20 -4.17 9.39
CA ASP A 138 -7.76 -4.42 9.29
C ASP A 138 -7.00 -3.15 8.88
N LEU A 139 -7.50 -2.42 7.86
CA LEU A 139 -6.93 -1.15 7.43
C LEU A 139 -6.94 -0.11 8.56
N SER A 140 -8.03 -0.04 9.31
CA SER A 140 -8.15 0.86 10.45
C SER A 140 -7.20 0.49 11.60
N SER A 141 -7.05 -0.79 11.89
CA SER A 141 -6.11 -1.30 12.91
C SER A 141 -4.68 -0.88 12.55
N ARG A 142 -4.27 -1.08 11.29
CA ARG A 142 -2.94 -0.68 10.81
C ARG A 142 -2.69 0.83 10.87
N ILE A 143 -3.72 1.66 10.68
CA ILE A 143 -3.60 3.11 10.86
C ILE A 143 -3.38 3.45 12.35
N LEU A 144 -4.12 2.80 13.26
CA LEU A 144 -3.97 3.03 14.71
C LEU A 144 -2.62 2.56 15.23
N GLU A 145 -2.14 1.40 14.77
CA GLU A 145 -0.81 0.88 15.10
C GLU A 145 0.30 1.89 14.71
N SER A 146 0.14 2.60 13.58
CA SER A 146 1.12 3.59 13.13
C SER A 146 1.25 4.82 14.04
N ILE A 147 0.28 5.01 14.95
CA ILE A 147 0.23 6.10 15.91
C ILE A 147 0.26 5.58 17.36
N ASP A 148 0.80 4.38 17.57
CA ASP A 148 0.89 3.70 18.87
C ASP A 148 -0.47 3.55 19.58
N ASP A 149 -1.55 3.32 18.81
CA ASP A 149 -2.93 3.22 19.30
C ASP A 149 -3.43 4.45 20.07
N GLN A 150 -2.79 5.61 19.88
CA GLN A 150 -3.18 6.87 20.53
C GLN A 150 -4.07 7.68 19.61
N ILE A 151 -5.39 7.54 19.76
CA ILE A 151 -6.37 8.22 18.89
C ILE A 151 -6.23 9.75 18.85
N SER A 152 -5.68 10.37 19.91
CA SER A 152 -5.36 11.80 19.92
C SER A 152 -4.38 12.20 18.82
N LYS A 153 -3.41 11.33 18.49
CA LYS A 153 -2.43 11.55 17.42
C LYS A 153 -3.05 11.42 16.02
N LEU A 154 -4.22 10.79 15.88
CA LEU A 154 -4.92 10.71 14.60
C LEU A 154 -5.32 12.09 14.08
N ALA A 155 -5.56 13.05 14.98
CA ALA A 155 -5.85 14.45 14.64
C ALA A 155 -4.62 15.24 14.17
N GLU A 156 -3.40 14.72 14.41
CA GLU A 156 -2.14 15.35 14.01
C GLU A 156 -1.71 14.92 12.60
N LEU A 157 -2.25 13.80 12.10
CA LEU A 157 -1.95 13.30 10.77
C LEU A 157 -2.50 14.25 9.68
N SER A 158 -1.65 14.60 8.73
CA SER A 158 -2.06 15.35 7.56
C SER A 158 -2.81 14.45 6.57
N HIS A 159 -3.51 15.07 5.63
CA HIS A 159 -4.08 14.37 4.48
C HIS A 159 -3.03 13.50 3.75
N ARG A 160 -1.78 13.98 3.65
CA ARG A 160 -0.70 13.25 3.01
C ARG A 160 -0.30 12.00 3.78
N ASP A 161 -0.24 12.09 5.11
CA ASP A 161 0.13 10.97 5.98
C ASP A 161 -0.92 9.87 5.92
N LEU A 162 -2.21 10.24 5.95
CA LEU A 162 -3.31 9.29 5.80
C LEU A 162 -3.32 8.63 4.42
N CYS A 163 -2.97 9.36 3.35
CA CYS A 163 -2.92 8.82 1.99
C CYS A 163 -1.73 7.87 1.73
N CYS A 164 -0.76 7.77 2.64
CA CYS A 164 0.31 6.78 2.53
C CYS A 164 -0.20 5.34 2.73
N PHE A 165 -1.36 5.16 3.35
CA PHE A 165 -1.95 3.84 3.58
C PHE A 165 -2.67 3.35 2.32
N ASN A 166 -2.35 2.13 1.87
CA ASN A 166 -3.06 1.53 0.74
C ASN A 166 -4.57 1.48 1.01
N GLY A 167 -5.37 2.00 0.08
CA GLY A 167 -6.82 2.10 0.25
C GLY A 167 -7.32 3.38 0.90
N MET A 168 -6.44 4.31 1.31
CA MET A 168 -6.79 5.62 1.85
C MET A 168 -6.66 6.71 0.78
N GLY A 169 -7.75 6.99 0.08
CA GLY A 169 -7.85 8.12 -0.83
C GLY A 169 -8.42 9.38 -0.16
N LEU A 170 -8.55 10.45 -0.96
CA LEU A 170 -9.07 11.75 -0.52
C LEU A 170 -10.37 11.64 0.29
N ALA A 171 -11.38 10.92 -0.21
CA ALA A 171 -12.66 10.79 0.48
C ALA A 171 -12.54 10.20 1.90
N LYS A 172 -11.76 9.13 2.08
CA LYS A 172 -11.57 8.46 3.38
C LYS A 172 -10.77 9.33 4.34
N SER A 173 -9.70 9.97 3.84
CA SER A 173 -8.91 10.90 4.65
C SER A 173 -9.72 12.10 5.12
N CYS A 174 -10.54 12.72 4.25
CA CYS A 174 -11.43 13.80 4.63
C CYS A 174 -12.46 13.37 5.69
N SER A 175 -12.97 12.14 5.61
CA SER A 175 -13.90 11.61 6.62
C SER A 175 -13.26 11.53 8.00
N ILE A 176 -12.03 11.01 8.10
CA ILE A 176 -11.29 10.94 9.37
C ILE A 176 -11.01 12.36 9.90
N MET A 177 -10.44 13.22 9.07
CA MET A 177 -10.09 14.59 9.47
C MET A 177 -11.32 15.37 9.97
N ALA A 178 -12.46 15.23 9.28
CA ALA A 178 -13.71 15.85 9.70
C ALA A 178 -14.21 15.29 11.04
N ALA A 179 -14.14 13.97 11.24
CA ALA A 179 -14.55 13.34 12.49
C ALA A 179 -13.68 13.81 13.68
N MET A 180 -12.36 13.86 13.51
CA MET A 180 -11.43 14.32 14.54
C MET A 180 -11.66 15.79 14.90
N GLU A 181 -11.86 16.65 13.91
CA GLU A 181 -12.15 18.07 14.13
C GLU A 181 -13.51 18.28 14.82
N LEU A 182 -14.53 17.51 14.46
CA LEU A 182 -15.83 17.54 15.16
C LEU A 182 -15.69 17.12 16.62
N GLY A 183 -14.97 16.03 16.89
CA GLY A 183 -14.69 15.59 18.26
C GLY A 183 -13.98 16.67 19.06
N LYS A 184 -12.92 17.27 18.49
CA LYS A 184 -12.19 18.37 19.11
C LYS A 184 -13.11 19.55 19.45
N ARG A 185 -14.01 19.96 18.54
CA ARG A 185 -14.97 21.06 18.79
C ARG A 185 -16.03 20.72 19.83
N ALA A 186 -16.49 19.47 19.88
CA ALA A 186 -17.49 19.04 20.85
C ALA A 186 -16.97 19.11 22.30
N PHE A 187 -15.66 18.91 22.49
CA PHE A 187 -15.02 18.90 23.81
C PHE A 187 -14.12 20.11 24.10
N ALA A 188 -13.93 21.02 23.13
CA ALA A 188 -13.29 22.31 23.36
C ALA A 188 -14.24 23.23 24.14
N LYS A 189 -13.92 23.49 25.41
CA LYS A 189 -14.54 24.53 26.22
C LYS A 189 -13.82 25.86 26.02
#